data_AF-A0A091DHN0-F1
#
_entry.id   AF-A0A091DHN0-F1
#
_cell.length_a   1.000
_cell.length_b   1.000
_cell.length_c   1.000
_cell.angle_alpha   90.00
_cell.angle_beta   90.00
_cell.angle_gamma   90.00
#
_symmetry.space_group_name_H-M   'P 1'
#
loop_
_entity.id
_entity.type
_entity.pdbx_description
1 polymer ?
#
loop_
_entity_poly.entity_id
_entity_poly.type
_entity_poly.pdbx_seq_one_letter_code
_entity_poly.pdbx_strand_id
1 'polypeptide(L)'
;MSEYFQERAKQALIFRLLMLQQSEGDCFGIKEELKKELNKREEILTRKMTTFLGGSSVSVMDHLIWPWFERMEVLELREYAAQNPNLKLWMAAVREDPTVKALLLDRKNLQNFIRLYFENSPEAWDYGL
;
A
#
# COMPACT_ATOMS: atom_id res chain seq x y z
N MET A 1 -18.93 -8.23 -10.04
CA MET A 1 -19.12 -8.01 -8.59
C MET A 1 -17.98 -8.55 -7.73
N SER A 2 -17.34 -9.70 -8.03
CA SER A 2 -16.33 -10.30 -7.12
C SER A 2 -15.05 -9.47 -6.93
N GLU A 3 -14.55 -8.81 -7.97
CA GLU A 3 -13.29 -8.04 -7.91
C GLU A 3 -13.41 -6.75 -7.08
N TYR A 4 -14.56 -6.08 -7.14
CA TYR A 4 -14.87 -4.88 -6.37
C TYR A 4 -14.89 -5.16 -4.85
N PHE A 5 -15.49 -6.28 -4.44
CA PHE A 5 -15.49 -6.70 -3.04
C PHE A 5 -14.10 -7.10 -2.55
N GLN A 6 -13.29 -7.74 -3.41
CA GLN A 6 -11.90 -8.06 -3.07
C GLN A 6 -11.06 -6.80 -2.90
N GLU A 7 -11.24 -5.78 -3.73
CA GLU A 7 -10.50 -4.52 -3.60
C GLU A 7 -10.91 -3.74 -2.35
N ARG A 8 -12.21 -3.71 -2.01
CA ARG A 8 -12.69 -3.16 -0.73
C ARG A 8 -12.13 -3.90 0.49
N ALA A 9 -12.02 -5.23 0.42
CA ALA A 9 -11.44 -6.01 1.51
C ALA A 9 -9.95 -5.69 1.72
N LYS A 10 -9.20 -5.44 0.64
CA LYS A 10 -7.79 -5.03 0.69
C LYS A 10 -7.61 -3.59 1.19
N GLN A 11 -8.49 -2.68 0.77
CA GLN A 11 -8.57 -1.32 1.32
C GLN A 11 -8.83 -1.37 2.83
N ALA A 12 -9.73 -2.25 3.26
CA ALA A 12 -10.01 -2.47 4.68
C ALA A 12 -8.82 -3.10 5.43
N LEU A 13 -7.94 -3.86 4.78
CA LEU A 13 -6.77 -4.48 5.44
C LEU A 13 -5.74 -3.45 5.90
N ILE A 14 -5.27 -2.60 5.00
CA ILE A 14 -4.26 -1.58 5.32
C ILE A 14 -4.86 -0.53 6.25
N PHE A 15 -6.12 -0.14 6.03
CA PHE A 15 -6.81 0.78 6.94
C PHE A 15 -6.99 0.17 8.34
N ARG A 16 -7.40 -1.10 8.47
CA ARG A 16 -7.51 -1.77 9.77
C ARG A 16 -6.16 -1.87 10.47
N LEU A 17 -5.09 -2.17 9.73
CA LEU A 17 -3.74 -2.21 10.29
C LEU A 17 -3.30 -0.83 10.79
N LEU A 18 -3.60 0.22 10.03
CA LEU A 18 -3.38 1.61 10.44
C LEU A 18 -4.13 1.94 11.73
N MET A 19 -5.42 1.59 11.82
CA MET A 19 -6.21 1.80 13.04
C MET A 19 -5.62 1.04 14.24
N LEU A 20 -5.17 -0.21 14.05
CA LEU A 20 -4.57 -1.03 15.11
C LEU A 20 -3.15 -0.61 15.50
N GLN A 21 -2.41 0.11 14.66
CA GLN A 21 -1.12 0.69 15.06
C GLN A 21 -1.30 1.93 15.94
N GLN A 22 -2.46 2.59 15.85
CA GLN A 22 -2.78 3.79 16.61
C GLN A 22 -3.55 3.47 17.91
N SER A 23 -4.24 2.33 17.96
CA SER A 23 -4.71 1.75 19.22
C SER A 23 -3.65 0.79 19.78
N GLU A 24 -3.54 0.62 21.10
CA GLU A 24 -2.61 -0.34 21.72
C GLU A 24 -3.05 -1.81 21.51
N GLY A 25 -3.70 -2.12 20.38
CA GLY A 25 -4.29 -3.42 20.06
C GLY A 25 -3.29 -4.41 19.45
N ASP A 26 -3.55 -5.70 19.64
CA ASP A 26 -2.80 -6.76 18.95
C ASP A 26 -3.10 -6.74 17.44
N CYS A 27 -2.07 -6.47 16.64
CA CYS A 27 -2.14 -6.43 15.18
C CYS A 27 -1.64 -7.70 14.49
N PHE A 28 -1.25 -8.74 15.26
CA PHE A 28 -0.63 -9.96 14.71
C PHE A 28 -1.49 -10.64 13.64
N GLY A 29 -2.79 -10.84 13.90
CA GLY A 29 -3.69 -11.48 12.94
C GLY A 29 -3.82 -10.72 11.62
N ILE A 30 -3.87 -9.38 11.68
CA ILE A 30 -3.96 -8.52 10.49
C ILE A 30 -2.65 -8.52 9.71
N LYS A 31 -1.50 -8.54 10.41
CA LYS A 31 -0.17 -8.66 9.78
C LYS A 31 -0.03 -9.97 9.01
N GLU A 32 -0.52 -11.08 9.56
CA GLU A 32 -0.54 -12.38 8.85
C GLU A 32 -1.47 -12.36 7.63
N GLU A 33 -2.63 -11.71 7.71
CA GLU A 33 -3.52 -11.53 6.56
C GLU A 33 -2.87 -10.67 5.47
N LEU A 34 -2.19 -9.59 5.84
CA LEU A 34 -1.41 -8.76 4.92
C LEU A 34 -0.33 -9.59 4.21
N LYS A 35 0.48 -10.36 4.96
CA LYS A 35 1.50 -11.25 4.36
C LYS A 35 0.90 -12.20 3.32
N LYS A 36 -0.25 -12.82 3.64
CA LYS A 36 -0.93 -13.72 2.69
C LYS A 36 -1.33 -13.00 1.40
N GLU A 37 -1.85 -11.77 1.50
CA GLU A 37 -2.21 -10.98 0.32
C GLU A 37 -1.00 -10.52 -0.50
N LEU A 38 0.11 -10.16 0.15
CA LEU A 38 1.36 -9.82 -0.55
C LEU A 38 1.94 -11.05 -1.28
N ASN A 39 1.94 -12.21 -0.63
CA ASN A 39 2.39 -13.47 -1.24
C ASN A 39 1.55 -13.85 -2.47
N LYS A 40 0.23 -13.65 -2.46
CA LYS A 40 -0.61 -13.87 -3.65
C LYS A 40 -0.18 -12.98 -4.82
N ARG A 41 0.22 -11.73 -4.56
CA ARG A 41 0.69 -10.81 -5.61
C ARG A 41 2.07 -11.21 -6.12
N GLU A 42 2.97 -11.62 -5.23
CA GLU A 42 4.27 -12.22 -5.59
C GLU A 42 4.09 -13.41 -6.53
N GLU A 43 3.16 -14.32 -6.22
CA GLU A 43 2.85 -15.48 -7.07
C GLU A 43 2.37 -15.07 -8.46
N ILE A 44 1.54 -14.03 -8.57
CA ILE A 44 1.05 -13.53 -9.87
C ILE A 44 2.22 -12.99 -10.69
N LEU A 45 3.08 -12.15 -10.11
CA LEU A 45 4.24 -11.58 -10.80
C LEU A 45 5.22 -12.69 -11.23
N THR A 46 5.46 -13.66 -10.34
CA THR A 46 6.33 -14.82 -10.62
C THR A 46 5.79 -15.67 -11.76
N ARG A 47 4.49 -15.99 -11.75
CA ARG A 47 3.86 -16.84 -12.79
C ARG A 47 3.81 -16.15 -14.15
N LYS A 48 3.52 -14.85 -14.18
CA LYS A 48 3.44 -14.09 -15.43
C LYS A 48 4.83 -13.77 -16.00
N MET A 49 5.88 -13.81 -15.17
CA MET A 49 7.24 -13.37 -15.52
C MET A 49 7.25 -11.94 -16.08
N THR A 50 6.42 -11.08 -15.50
CA THR A 50 6.24 -9.69 -15.92
C THR A 50 6.67 -8.72 -14.82
N THR A 51 7.16 -7.55 -15.21
CA THR A 51 7.53 -6.48 -14.27
C THR A 51 6.30 -5.84 -13.63
N PHE A 52 5.21 -5.70 -14.39
CA PHE A 52 3.95 -5.10 -13.93
C PHE A 52 2.85 -6.15 -13.83
N LEU A 53 1.79 -5.86 -13.06
CA LEU A 53 0.68 -6.81 -12.89
C LEU A 53 -0.12 -7.00 -14.19
N GLY A 54 -0.15 -5.95 -15.02
CA GLY A 54 -0.78 -5.96 -16.35
C GLY A 54 0.10 -6.51 -17.47
N GLY A 55 1.43 -6.65 -17.28
CA GLY A 55 2.33 -7.09 -18.33
C GLY A 55 3.72 -6.44 -18.28
N SER A 56 4.31 -6.21 -19.45
CA SER A 56 5.64 -5.60 -19.60
C SER A 56 5.67 -4.08 -19.41
N SER A 57 4.51 -3.41 -19.39
CA SER A 57 4.38 -1.98 -19.13
C SER A 57 3.39 -1.70 -18.00
N VAL A 58 3.52 -0.53 -17.38
CA VAL A 58 2.59 -0.05 -16.35
C VAL A 58 1.17 -0.01 -16.92
N SER A 59 0.20 -0.40 -16.10
CA SER A 59 -1.20 -0.51 -16.47
C SER A 59 -2.11 0.09 -15.40
N VAL A 60 -3.40 0.23 -15.74
CA VAL A 60 -4.43 0.67 -14.78
C VAL A 60 -4.41 -0.15 -13.49
N MET A 61 -4.12 -1.45 -13.58
CA MET A 61 -4.05 -2.31 -12.39
C MET A 61 -2.93 -1.91 -11.44
N ASP A 62 -1.80 -1.44 -11.96
CA ASP A 62 -0.66 -1.00 -11.16
C ASP A 62 -1.00 0.33 -10.47
N HIS A 63 -1.59 1.28 -11.20
CA HIS A 63 -2.06 2.56 -10.63
C HIS A 63 -3.16 2.37 -9.58
N LEU A 64 -4.10 1.44 -9.81
CA LEU A 64 -5.23 1.19 -8.90
C LEU A 64 -4.79 0.69 -7.52
N ILE A 65 -3.65 0.01 -7.42
CA ILE A 65 -3.18 -0.54 -6.14
C ILE A 65 -1.99 0.23 -5.57
N TRP A 66 -1.32 1.06 -6.36
CA TRP A 66 -0.10 1.77 -5.95
C TRP A 66 -0.25 2.62 -4.67
N PRO A 67 -1.31 3.44 -4.49
CA PRO A 67 -1.47 4.26 -3.28
C PRO A 67 -1.38 3.49 -1.95
N TRP A 68 -1.68 2.20 -1.96
CA TRP A 68 -1.63 1.31 -0.79
C TRP A 68 -0.21 0.89 -0.47
N PHE A 69 0.57 0.56 -1.50
CA PHE A 69 2.00 0.24 -1.38
C PHE A 69 2.82 1.46 -0.99
N GLU A 70 2.46 2.65 -1.51
CA GLU A 70 3.05 3.92 -1.09
C GLU A 70 2.83 4.16 0.41
N ARG A 71 1.61 3.94 0.91
CA ARG A 71 1.31 4.09 2.36
C ARG A 71 2.04 3.06 3.23
N MET A 72 2.21 1.83 2.76
CA MET A 72 3.00 0.83 3.50
C MET A 72 4.43 1.30 3.78
N GLU A 73 4.99 2.15 2.92
CA GLU A 73 6.31 2.74 3.15
C GLU A 73 6.35 3.67 4.36
N VAL A 74 5.25 4.38 4.63
CA VAL A 74 5.12 5.33 5.73
C VAL A 74 4.77 4.64 7.05
N LEU A 75 4.05 3.52 6.96
CA LEU A 75 3.65 2.71 8.12
C LEU A 75 4.71 1.72 8.60
N GLU A 76 5.93 1.82 8.05
CA GLU A 76 7.05 0.92 8.32
C GLU A 76 6.74 -0.56 8.02
N LEU A 77 5.76 -0.82 7.16
CA LEU A 77 5.32 -2.17 6.77
C LEU A 77 6.12 -2.75 5.61
N ARG A 78 7.22 -2.10 5.22
CA ARG A 78 8.08 -2.56 4.12
C ARG A 78 8.68 -3.93 4.39
N GLU A 79 8.89 -4.29 5.65
CA GLU A 79 9.43 -5.60 6.04
C GLU A 79 8.59 -6.77 5.53
N TYR A 80 7.26 -6.59 5.42
CA TYR A 80 6.36 -7.62 4.92
C TYR A 80 6.49 -7.82 3.40
N ALA A 81 6.81 -6.76 2.67
CA ALA A 81 7.09 -6.83 1.24
C ALA A 81 8.53 -7.28 0.93
N ALA A 82 9.47 -7.17 1.89
CA ALA A 82 10.87 -7.52 1.68
C ALA A 82 11.10 -9.02 1.40
N GLN A 83 10.16 -9.88 1.81
CA GLN A 83 10.18 -11.33 1.56
C GLN A 83 9.73 -11.69 0.14
N ASN A 84 9.22 -10.73 -0.64
CA ASN A 84 8.64 -10.90 -1.95
C ASN A 84 9.50 -10.17 -3.02
N PRO A 85 10.51 -10.83 -3.62
CA PRO A 85 11.48 -10.16 -4.48
C PRO A 85 10.86 -9.55 -5.75
N ASN A 86 9.91 -10.22 -6.41
CA ASN A 86 9.28 -9.68 -7.62
C ASN A 86 8.36 -8.50 -7.28
N LEU A 87 7.67 -8.57 -6.14
CA LEU A 87 6.86 -7.47 -5.62
C LEU A 87 7.71 -6.26 -5.28
N LYS A 88 8.92 -6.46 -4.73
CA LYS A 88 9.88 -5.37 -4.49
C LYS A 88 10.35 -4.73 -5.79
N LEU A 89 10.63 -5.53 -6.82
CA LEU A 89 10.98 -5.02 -8.15
C LEU A 89 9.82 -4.27 -8.78
N TRP A 90 8.59 -4.80 -8.66
CA TRP A 90 7.37 -4.13 -9.09
C TRP A 90 7.19 -2.78 -8.39
N MET A 91 7.37 -2.71 -7.06
CA MET A 91 7.27 -1.46 -6.32
C MET A 91 8.28 -0.42 -6.81
N ALA A 92 9.53 -0.84 -7.04
CA ALA A 92 10.57 0.04 -7.58
C ALA A 92 10.21 0.52 -8.99
N ALA A 93 9.72 -0.37 -9.86
CA ALA A 93 9.35 -0.02 -11.23
C ALA A 93 8.15 0.92 -11.30
N VAL A 94 7.08 0.67 -10.53
CA VAL A 94 5.90 1.53 -10.49
C VAL A 94 6.23 2.89 -9.88
N ARG A 95 7.13 2.96 -8.88
CA ARG A 95 7.62 4.24 -8.36
C ARG A 95 8.31 5.09 -9.43
N GLU A 96 8.89 4.47 -10.44
CA GLU A 96 9.60 5.17 -11.51
C GLU A 96 8.68 5.74 -12.60
N ASP A 97 7.41 5.31 -12.65
CA ASP A 97 6.40 5.81 -13.59
C ASP A 97 6.18 7.33 -13.44
N PRO A 98 6.14 8.10 -14.54
CA PRO A 98 5.98 9.56 -14.47
C PRO A 98 4.72 10.02 -13.74
N THR A 99 3.59 9.32 -13.90
CA THR A 99 2.32 9.69 -13.26
C THR A 99 2.41 9.45 -11.77
N VAL A 100 2.94 8.29 -11.37
CA VAL A 100 3.19 7.96 -9.98
C VAL A 100 4.15 8.96 -9.34
N LYS A 101 5.31 9.22 -9.95
CA LYS A 101 6.31 10.16 -9.44
C LYS A 101 5.74 11.55 -9.19
N ALA A 102 4.96 12.07 -10.12
CA ALA A 102 4.36 13.39 -10.02
C ALA A 102 3.36 13.52 -8.87
N LEU A 103 2.79 12.40 -8.42
CA LEU A 103 1.77 12.33 -7.36
C LEU A 103 2.30 11.73 -6.05
N LEU A 104 3.61 11.48 -5.94
CA LEU A 104 4.19 10.94 -4.72
C LEU A 104 3.93 11.88 -3.54
N LEU A 105 3.42 11.31 -2.46
CA LEU A 105 3.17 12.05 -1.23
C LEU A 105 4.49 12.27 -0.49
N ASP A 106 4.69 13.48 0.02
CA ASP A 106 5.79 13.72 0.95
C ASP A 106 5.59 12.88 2.21
N ARG A 107 6.64 12.17 2.62
CA ARG A 107 6.59 11.25 3.74
C ARG A 107 6.20 11.95 5.04
N LYS A 108 6.79 13.13 5.32
CA LYS A 108 6.52 13.85 6.57
C LYS A 108 5.11 14.39 6.58
N ASN A 109 4.64 14.89 5.43
CA ASN A 109 3.27 15.37 5.30
C ASN A 109 2.26 14.25 5.53
N LEU A 110 2.47 13.08 4.92
CA LEU A 110 1.59 11.93 5.14
C LEU A 110 1.62 11.44 6.60
N GLN A 111 2.79 11.40 7.25
CA GLN A 111 2.90 11.02 8.67
C GLN A 111 2.12 11.96 9.59
N ASN A 112 2.26 13.28 9.38
CA ASN A 112 1.58 14.27 10.19
C ASN A 112 0.07 14.31 9.91
N PHE A 113 -0.34 14.17 8.65
CA PHE A 113 -1.74 13.99 8.28
C PHE A 113 -2.35 12.81 9.04
N ILE A 114 -1.69 11.64 9.01
CA ILE A 114 -2.17 10.43 9.69
C ILE A 114 -2.31 10.71 11.19
N ARG A 115 -1.27 11.25 11.85
CA ARG A 115 -1.33 11.58 13.28
C ARG A 115 -2.54 12.46 13.62
N LEU A 116 -2.70 13.60 12.92
CA LEU A 116 -3.80 14.55 13.18
C LEU A 116 -5.17 13.91 12.90
N TYR A 117 -5.28 13.09 11.84
CA TYR A 117 -6.50 12.36 11.51
C TYR A 117 -6.93 11.44 12.66
N PHE A 118 -5.99 10.74 13.28
CA PHE A 118 -6.27 9.86 14.42
C PHE A 118 -6.54 10.61 15.73
N GLU A 119 -6.02 11.83 15.87
CA GLU A 119 -6.34 12.75 16.97
C GLU A 119 -7.73 13.41 16.80
N ASN A 120 -8.44 13.14 15.70
CA ASN A 120 -9.67 13.82 15.28
C ASN A 120 -9.50 15.35 15.18
N SER A 121 -8.29 15.80 14.84
CA SER A 121 -7.98 17.21 14.66
C SER A 121 -8.52 17.69 13.30
N PRO A 122 -9.31 18.78 13.25
CA PRO A 122 -9.78 19.34 11.98
C PRO A 122 -8.62 19.84 11.10
N GLU A 123 -7.49 20.20 11.69
CA GLU A 123 -6.26 20.61 10.98
C GLU A 123 -5.68 19.49 10.11
N ALA A 124 -6.08 18.23 10.31
CA ALA A 124 -5.69 17.13 9.43
C ALA A 124 -6.07 17.40 7.97
N TRP A 125 -7.24 17.99 7.72
CA TRP A 125 -7.77 18.18 6.36
C TRP A 125 -6.98 19.19 5.53
N ASP A 126 -6.31 20.13 6.20
CA ASP A 126 -5.54 21.21 5.58
C ASP A 126 -4.02 21.05 5.80
N TYR A 127 -3.55 19.90 6.30
CA TYR A 127 -2.15 19.71 6.63
C TYR A 127 -1.25 19.80 5.37
N GLY A 128 -0.37 20.81 5.34
CA GLY A 128 0.59 21.02 4.25
C GLY A 128 0.10 21.91 3.11
N LEU A 129 -1.04 22.58 3.28
CA LEU A 129 -1.55 23.64 2.40
C LEU A 129 -1.20 25.04 2.91
#